data_AF-A0A8C7G5W7-F1
#
_entry.id   AF-A0A8C7G5W7-F1
#
_cell.length_a   1.000
_cell.length_b   1.000
_cell.length_c   1.000
_cell.angle_alpha   90.00
_cell.angle_beta   90.00
_cell.angle_gamma   90.00
#
_symmetry.space_group_name_H-M   'P 1'
#
loop_
_entity.id
_entity.type
_entity.pdbx_description
1 polymer ?
#
loop_
_entity_poly.entity_id
_entity_poly.type
_entity_poly.pdbx_seq_one_letter_code
_entity_poly.pdbx_strand_id
1 'polypeptide(L)'
;MDSQKEALQRIITTLANKNEDLHNFMETLSHSLAGVQVNSTQVVSDLEEEFDRLFTILVEMKESMINTIKQEGAKKTQEIQNQLTQSSDALESAEELLEFANNALDVQDEDEFTKAAKQIKDRVTMASAFRLTMKPKVTDNMNHLMVDFTQERQLLQNLKFLPVPWAPEMEVGDCLVLDNTVSVAWKMPVEDSKIDHYILEYRKTDHEGLPRIKDQRCWEVVDNIKTTEYSLSGLKFDSKFMNFRVRACNKAAAGEYSDPVTLETRAFNFGFDSSSSHLNLKVEDRTVEWDPQGGKGLESKVKGKENKGRSGTPSPKRTLTTRSPAIRGSRDRFTGESYTVLGDTSMDCGQHYWEVKALKDCKSYSVGVSYRNLGKFDQLGKTNTTWCIHINNWLQSSFAAKHNNKAKSLDGTAPGRIGVFCDLDSGLVWWTEPQYRDAGPQCSQEFPEGRERPGRIQQQPQQHGPVAQTDWMRLEHLFPRTL
;
A
#
# COMPACT_ATOMS: atom_id res chain seq x y z
N MET A 1 19.05 34.74 64.37
CA MET A 1 17.86 33.87 64.41
C MET A 1 17.17 33.77 63.05
N ASP A 2 16.96 34.86 62.32
CA ASP A 2 16.18 34.81 61.07
C ASP A 2 16.86 34.05 59.92
N SER A 3 18.18 34.18 59.76
CA SER A 3 18.96 33.39 58.78
C SER A 3 18.89 31.86 59.05
N GLN A 4 18.82 31.44 60.32
CA GLN A 4 18.65 30.02 60.67
C GLN A 4 17.22 29.54 60.38
N LYS A 5 16.21 30.40 60.57
CA LYS A 5 14.80 30.09 60.21
C LYS A 5 14.63 29.95 58.70
N GLU A 6 15.26 30.82 57.90
CA GLU A 6 15.23 30.72 56.42
C GLU A 6 15.94 29.46 55.89
N ALA A 7 17.07 29.08 56.49
CA ALA A 7 17.76 27.84 56.15
C ALA A 7 16.90 26.61 56.47
N LEU A 8 16.23 26.60 57.62
CA LEU A 8 15.29 25.56 58.00
C LEU A 8 14.08 25.50 57.05
N GLN A 9 13.51 26.64 56.65
CA GLN A 9 12.42 26.70 55.67
C GLN A 9 12.83 26.11 54.33
N ARG A 10 14.03 26.41 53.82
CA ARG A 10 14.56 25.80 52.60
C ARG A 10 14.68 24.28 52.70
N ILE A 11 15.18 23.76 53.81
CA ILE A 11 15.28 22.31 54.05
C ILE A 11 13.88 21.68 54.08
N ILE A 12 12.90 22.30 54.76
CA ILE A 12 11.52 21.84 54.82
C ILE A 12 10.91 21.76 53.41
N THR A 13 11.09 22.80 52.59
CA THR A 13 10.59 22.80 51.20
C THR A 13 11.23 21.71 50.36
N THR A 14 12.55 21.51 50.44
CA THR A 14 13.22 20.41 49.72
C THR A 14 12.72 19.04 50.16
N LEU A 15 12.52 18.83 51.47
CA LEU A 15 12.00 17.58 52.00
C LEU A 15 10.54 17.35 51.57
N ALA A 16 9.72 18.39 51.55
CA ALA A 16 8.34 18.33 51.06
C ALA A 16 8.29 17.92 49.58
N ASN A 17 9.07 18.58 48.71
CA ASN A 17 9.15 18.22 47.29
C ASN A 17 9.66 16.78 47.12
N LYS A 18 10.65 16.36 47.91
CA LYS A 18 11.17 14.99 47.82
C LYS A 18 10.15 13.95 48.29
N ASN A 19 9.34 14.26 49.31
CA ASN A 19 8.25 13.40 49.74
C ASN A 19 7.17 13.29 48.65
N GLU A 20 6.83 14.38 47.96
CA GLU A 20 5.91 14.37 46.82
C GLU A 20 6.43 13.49 45.67
N ASP A 21 7.71 13.64 45.28
CA ASP A 21 8.36 12.78 44.28
C ASP A 21 8.33 11.30 44.69
N LEU A 22 8.56 11.00 45.97
CA LEU A 22 8.51 9.64 46.49
C LEU A 22 7.08 9.08 46.46
N HIS A 23 6.07 9.88 46.79
CA HIS A 23 4.67 9.47 46.66
C HIS A 23 4.30 9.16 45.21
N ASN A 24 4.65 10.03 44.26
CA ASN A 24 4.41 9.81 42.84
C ASN A 24 5.13 8.56 42.31
N PHE A 25 6.36 8.33 42.77
CA PHE A 25 7.12 7.12 42.44
C PHE A 25 6.46 5.86 43.02
N MET A 26 6.00 5.91 44.28
CA MET A 26 5.27 4.81 44.90
C MET A 26 3.95 4.49 44.17
N GLU A 27 3.24 5.50 43.68
CA GLU A 27 2.04 5.32 42.87
C GLU A 27 2.37 4.65 41.53
N THR A 28 3.44 5.12 40.86
CA THR A 28 3.94 4.51 39.61
C THR A 28 4.33 3.05 39.81
N LEU A 29 5.02 2.73 40.92
CA LEU A 29 5.37 1.35 41.27
C LEU A 29 4.14 0.50 41.56
N SER A 30 3.15 1.04 42.26
CA SER A 30 1.90 0.33 42.56
C SER A 30 1.11 0.03 41.30
N HIS A 31 1.05 0.99 40.36
CA HIS A 31 0.44 0.80 39.05
C HIS A 31 1.19 -0.24 38.21
N SER A 32 2.53 -0.18 38.17
CA SER A 32 3.34 -1.18 37.49
C SER A 32 3.17 -2.58 38.08
N LEU A 33 3.08 -2.70 39.39
CA LEU A 33 2.86 -3.98 40.07
C LEU A 33 1.50 -4.57 39.70
N ALA A 34 0.43 -3.76 39.72
CA ALA A 34 -0.90 -4.18 39.29
C ALA A 34 -0.89 -4.60 37.81
N GLY A 35 -0.20 -3.85 36.95
CA GLY A 35 -0.01 -4.20 35.53
C GLY A 35 0.69 -5.54 35.34
N VAL A 36 1.76 -5.82 36.09
CA VAL A 36 2.47 -7.12 36.05
C VAL A 36 1.55 -8.26 36.48
N GLN A 37 0.74 -8.06 37.52
CA GLN A 37 -0.21 -9.08 37.98
C GLN A 37 -1.24 -9.43 36.90
N VAL A 38 -1.87 -8.41 36.30
CA VAL A 38 -2.87 -8.60 35.22
C VAL A 38 -2.23 -9.26 34.00
N ASN A 39 -1.07 -8.78 33.57
CA ASN A 39 -0.36 -9.33 32.42
C ASN A 39 0.05 -10.78 32.66
N SER A 40 0.54 -11.12 33.86
CA SER A 40 0.90 -12.49 34.21
C SER A 40 -0.31 -13.42 34.18
N THR A 41 -1.48 -12.99 34.69
CA THR A 41 -2.69 -13.80 34.62
C THR A 41 -3.17 -13.98 33.17
N GLN A 42 -3.06 -12.95 32.34
CA GLN A 42 -3.44 -13.02 30.94
C GLN A 42 -2.56 -14.01 30.17
N VAL A 43 -1.23 -13.93 30.33
CA VAL A 43 -0.29 -14.83 29.63
C VAL A 43 -0.50 -16.30 30.03
N VAL A 44 -0.88 -16.56 31.28
CA VAL A 44 -1.26 -17.92 31.70
C VAL A 44 -2.54 -18.38 31.01
N SER A 45 -3.57 -17.54 30.96
CA SER A 45 -4.84 -17.85 30.27
C SER A 45 -4.63 -18.11 28.78
N ASP A 46 -3.81 -17.29 28.09
CA ASP A 46 -3.51 -17.46 26.67
C ASP A 46 -2.75 -18.77 26.40
N LEU A 47 -1.85 -19.15 27.32
CA LEU A 47 -1.12 -20.42 27.24
C LEU A 47 -2.06 -21.62 27.41
N GLU A 48 -2.97 -21.56 28.38
CA GLU A 48 -3.99 -22.58 28.59
C GLU A 48 -4.87 -22.75 27.33
N GLU A 49 -5.30 -21.64 26.71
CA GLU A 49 -6.10 -21.68 25.49
C GLU A 49 -5.35 -22.35 24.31
N GLU A 50 -4.06 -22.06 24.12
CA GLU A 50 -3.25 -22.71 23.08
C GLU A 50 -3.08 -24.22 23.32
N PHE A 51 -2.95 -24.65 24.59
CA PHE A 51 -2.93 -26.08 24.91
C PHE A 51 -4.29 -26.74 24.70
N ASP A 52 -5.39 -26.09 25.06
CA ASP A 52 -6.75 -26.59 24.82
C ASP A 52 -7.03 -26.78 23.33
N ARG A 53 -6.54 -25.89 22.47
CA ARG A 53 -6.57 -26.04 21.01
C ARG A 53 -5.80 -27.29 20.56
N LEU A 54 -4.57 -27.49 21.06
CA LEU A 54 -3.78 -28.69 20.75
C LEU A 54 -4.47 -29.97 21.22
N PHE A 55 -5.06 -29.98 22.43
CA PHE A 55 -5.80 -31.12 22.94
C PHE A 55 -7.02 -31.44 22.09
N THR A 56 -7.77 -30.43 21.67
CA THR A 56 -8.94 -30.60 20.79
C THR A 56 -8.55 -31.32 19.50
N ILE A 57 -7.49 -30.85 18.82
CA ILE A 57 -6.99 -31.49 17.59
C ILE A 57 -6.56 -32.94 17.84
N LEU A 58 -5.85 -33.21 18.94
CA LEU A 58 -5.41 -34.57 19.28
C LEU A 58 -6.59 -35.51 19.57
N VAL A 59 -7.64 -35.02 20.23
CA VAL A 59 -8.86 -35.77 20.51
C VAL A 59 -9.61 -36.08 19.21
N GLU A 60 -9.81 -35.08 18.36
CA GLU A 60 -10.47 -35.26 17.05
C GLU A 60 -9.72 -36.27 16.17
N MET A 61 -8.38 -36.17 16.12
CA MET A 61 -7.55 -37.08 15.34
C MET A 61 -7.62 -38.51 15.90
N LYS A 62 -7.59 -38.66 17.23
CA LYS A 62 -7.78 -39.97 17.88
C LYS A 62 -9.14 -40.57 17.54
N GLU A 63 -10.22 -39.80 17.61
CA GLU A 63 -11.56 -40.28 17.28
C GLU A 63 -11.67 -40.71 15.82
N SER A 64 -11.10 -39.91 14.90
CA SER A 64 -11.03 -40.24 13.48
C SER A 64 -10.34 -41.58 13.23
N MET A 65 -9.15 -41.80 13.81
CA MET A 65 -8.40 -43.05 13.66
C MET A 65 -9.14 -44.25 14.27
N ILE A 66 -9.79 -44.07 15.43
CA ILE A 66 -10.63 -45.10 16.04
C ILE A 66 -11.79 -45.48 15.12
N ASN A 67 -12.42 -44.49 14.47
CA ASN A 67 -13.51 -44.73 13.54
C ASN A 67 -13.04 -45.50 12.30
N THR A 68 -11.86 -45.20 11.76
CA THR A 68 -11.27 -45.97 10.65
C THR A 68 -11.05 -47.43 11.04
N ILE A 69 -10.48 -47.70 12.22
CA ILE A 69 -10.28 -49.07 12.71
C ILE A 69 -11.62 -49.81 12.90
N LYS A 70 -12.62 -49.15 13.50
CA LYS A 70 -13.95 -49.71 13.69
C LYS A 70 -14.63 -50.03 12.36
N GLN A 71 -14.53 -49.15 11.37
CA GLN A 71 -15.11 -49.35 10.04
C GLN A 71 -14.45 -50.54 9.32
N GLU A 72 -13.12 -50.63 9.35
CA GLU A 72 -12.43 -51.78 8.74
C GLU A 72 -12.77 -53.09 9.47
N GLY A 73 -12.85 -53.06 10.80
CA GLY A 73 -13.29 -54.20 11.61
C GLY A 73 -14.72 -54.65 11.27
N ALA A 74 -15.65 -53.70 11.13
CA ALA A 74 -17.04 -53.98 10.76
C ALA A 74 -17.13 -54.55 9.33
N LYS A 75 -16.38 -53.97 8.38
CA LYS A 75 -16.33 -54.43 6.99
C LYS A 75 -15.81 -55.86 6.87
N LYS A 76 -14.70 -56.18 7.53
CA LYS A 76 -14.15 -57.55 7.55
C LYS A 76 -15.09 -58.54 8.22
N THR A 77 -15.68 -58.16 9.36
CA THR A 77 -16.68 -58.98 10.06
C THR A 77 -17.86 -59.28 9.15
N GLN A 78 -18.39 -58.27 8.45
CA GLN A 78 -19.52 -58.43 7.54
C GLN A 78 -19.18 -59.37 6.37
N GLU A 79 -17.99 -59.24 5.77
CA GLU A 79 -17.59 -60.10 4.66
C GLU A 79 -17.44 -61.56 5.09
N ILE A 80 -16.86 -61.81 6.27
CA ILE A 80 -16.76 -63.16 6.84
C ILE A 80 -18.15 -63.71 7.18
N GLN A 81 -19.02 -62.91 7.81
CA GLN A 81 -20.37 -63.33 8.16
C GLN A 81 -21.18 -63.70 6.91
N ASN A 82 -21.08 -62.90 5.85
CA ASN A 82 -21.71 -63.20 4.57
C ASN A 82 -21.18 -64.50 3.96
N GLN A 83 -19.86 -64.73 4.01
CA GLN A 83 -19.26 -65.97 3.54
C GLN A 83 -19.68 -67.18 4.38
N LEU A 84 -19.84 -67.01 5.70
CA LEU A 84 -20.31 -68.05 6.62
C LEU A 84 -21.75 -68.45 6.27
N THR A 85 -22.67 -67.49 6.11
CA THR A 85 -24.05 -67.76 5.73
C THR A 85 -24.12 -68.48 4.39
N GLN A 86 -23.42 -67.99 3.35
CA GLN A 86 -23.39 -68.64 2.04
C GLN A 86 -22.83 -70.07 2.09
N SER A 87 -21.83 -70.31 2.93
CA SER A 87 -21.24 -71.64 3.10
C SER A 87 -22.19 -72.57 3.87
N SER A 88 -22.90 -72.05 4.87
CA SER A 88 -23.91 -72.77 5.63
C SER A 88 -25.08 -73.21 4.74
N ASP A 89 -25.65 -72.27 3.97
CA ASP A 89 -26.78 -72.56 3.08
C ASP A 89 -26.40 -73.59 1.99
N ALA A 90 -25.17 -73.50 1.47
CA ALA A 90 -24.67 -74.45 0.49
C ALA A 90 -24.35 -75.82 1.10
N LEU A 91 -23.91 -75.88 2.36
CA LEU A 91 -23.69 -77.12 3.08
C LEU A 91 -25.02 -77.84 3.33
N GLU A 92 -26.03 -77.13 3.85
CA GLU A 92 -27.38 -77.67 4.08
C GLU A 92 -27.96 -78.24 2.77
N SER A 93 -27.89 -77.48 1.67
CA SER A 93 -28.35 -77.96 0.36
C SER A 93 -27.59 -79.19 -0.16
N ALA A 94 -26.29 -79.29 0.13
CA ALA A 94 -25.49 -80.47 -0.24
C ALA A 94 -25.83 -81.69 0.63
N GLU A 95 -26.09 -81.49 1.92
CA GLU A 95 -26.53 -82.53 2.85
C GLU A 95 -27.91 -83.09 2.44
N GLU A 96 -28.88 -82.23 2.14
CA GLU A 96 -30.21 -82.64 1.62
C GLU A 96 -30.09 -83.44 0.32
N LEU A 97 -29.23 -83.01 -0.60
CA LEU A 97 -29.01 -83.70 -1.87
C LEU A 97 -28.34 -85.05 -1.68
N LEU A 98 -27.41 -85.14 -0.72
CA LEU A 98 -26.75 -86.39 -0.34
C LEU A 98 -27.74 -87.36 0.31
N GLU A 99 -28.62 -86.88 1.18
CA GLU A 99 -29.71 -87.69 1.76
C GLU A 99 -30.67 -88.19 0.67
N PHE A 100 -31.10 -87.32 -0.25
CA PHE A 100 -31.94 -87.72 -1.38
C PHE A 100 -31.27 -88.78 -2.27
N ALA A 101 -29.95 -88.65 -2.50
CA ALA A 101 -29.19 -89.62 -3.27
C ALA A 101 -29.08 -90.97 -2.55
N ASN A 102 -28.87 -90.97 -1.23
CA ASN A 102 -28.82 -92.20 -0.44
C ASN A 102 -30.18 -92.92 -0.44
N ASN A 103 -31.28 -92.20 -0.21
CA ASN A 103 -32.62 -92.78 -0.23
C ASN A 103 -33.00 -93.34 -1.61
N ALA A 104 -32.50 -92.74 -2.69
CA ALA A 104 -32.74 -93.24 -4.05
C ALA A 104 -32.07 -94.61 -4.30
N LEU A 105 -31.02 -94.98 -3.57
CA LEU A 105 -30.37 -96.29 -3.71
C LEU A 105 -31.24 -97.45 -3.21
N ASP A 106 -32.25 -97.16 -2.38
CA ASP A 106 -33.16 -98.16 -1.82
C ASP A 106 -34.44 -98.35 -2.66
N VAL A 107 -34.60 -97.60 -3.76
CA VAL A 107 -35.77 -97.70 -4.66
C VAL A 107 -35.69 -98.98 -5.50
N GLN A 108 -36.72 -99.83 -5.40
CA GLN A 108 -36.77 -101.12 -6.11
C GLN A 108 -37.41 -101.05 -7.50
N ASP A 109 -38.14 -99.98 -7.82
CA ASP A 109 -38.75 -99.75 -9.14
C ASP A 109 -37.76 -99.05 -10.09
N GLU A 110 -37.54 -99.64 -11.27
CA GLU A 110 -36.50 -99.24 -12.22
C GLU A 110 -36.79 -97.86 -12.88
N ASP A 111 -38.06 -97.57 -13.14
CA ASP A 111 -38.50 -96.31 -13.75
C ASP A 111 -38.42 -95.15 -12.73
N GLU A 112 -38.84 -95.39 -11.48
CA GLU A 112 -38.70 -94.42 -10.39
C GLU A 112 -37.24 -94.14 -10.04
N PHE A 113 -36.40 -95.18 -9.99
CA PHE A 113 -34.95 -95.04 -9.79
C PHE A 113 -34.31 -94.19 -10.89
N THR A 114 -34.61 -94.49 -12.16
CA THR A 114 -34.05 -93.75 -13.30
C THR A 114 -34.47 -92.28 -13.27
N LYS A 115 -35.70 -91.99 -12.83
CA LYS A 115 -36.20 -90.62 -12.64
C LYS A 115 -35.50 -89.90 -11.48
N ALA A 116 -35.29 -90.56 -10.34
CA ALA A 116 -34.57 -90.01 -9.20
C ALA A 116 -33.09 -89.75 -9.55
N ALA A 117 -32.42 -90.70 -10.20
CA ALA A 117 -31.03 -90.57 -10.66
C ALA A 117 -30.82 -89.38 -11.61
N LYS A 118 -31.77 -89.15 -12.53
CA LYS A 118 -31.75 -87.98 -13.41
C LYS A 118 -31.88 -86.67 -12.62
N GLN A 119 -32.79 -86.59 -11.64
CA GLN A 119 -32.95 -85.41 -10.80
C GLN A 119 -31.71 -85.12 -9.94
N ILE A 120 -31.09 -86.16 -9.35
CA ILE A 120 -29.84 -86.03 -8.60
C ILE A 120 -28.75 -85.47 -9.51
N LYS A 121 -28.58 -86.05 -10.71
CA LYS A 121 -27.59 -85.58 -11.70
C LYS A 121 -27.77 -84.10 -12.02
N ASP A 122 -29.01 -83.67 -12.28
CA ASP A 122 -29.30 -82.27 -12.62
C ASP A 122 -29.04 -81.33 -11.42
N ARG A 123 -29.42 -81.75 -10.20
CA ARG A 123 -29.19 -80.96 -8.97
C ARG A 123 -27.72 -80.87 -8.58
N VAL A 124 -26.95 -81.95 -8.68
CA VAL A 124 -25.50 -81.97 -8.39
C VAL A 124 -24.76 -81.01 -9.31
N THR A 125 -25.09 -81.00 -10.60
CA THR A 125 -24.43 -80.13 -11.60
C THR A 125 -24.64 -78.64 -11.32
N MET A 126 -25.74 -78.30 -10.64
CA MET A 126 -26.13 -76.93 -10.31
C MET A 126 -25.91 -76.55 -8.84
N ALA A 127 -25.44 -77.48 -7.99
CA ALA A 127 -25.28 -77.24 -6.57
C ALA A 127 -24.21 -76.18 -6.29
N SER A 128 -24.56 -75.21 -5.45
CA SER A 128 -23.70 -74.09 -5.05
C SER A 128 -22.45 -74.55 -4.29
N ALA A 129 -22.54 -75.66 -3.53
CA ALA A 129 -21.44 -76.23 -2.75
C ALA A 129 -20.18 -76.52 -3.58
N PHE A 130 -20.33 -76.98 -4.83
CA PHE A 130 -19.19 -77.29 -5.71
C PHE A 130 -18.58 -76.05 -6.38
N ARG A 131 -19.21 -74.88 -6.24
CA ARG A 131 -18.77 -73.61 -6.84
C ARG A 131 -18.20 -72.63 -5.81
N LEU A 132 -18.32 -72.94 -4.52
CA LEU A 132 -17.80 -72.09 -3.45
C LEU A 132 -16.29 -72.22 -3.29
N THR A 133 -15.66 -71.12 -2.90
CA THR A 133 -14.22 -71.08 -2.59
C THR A 133 -14.00 -71.37 -1.10
N MET A 134 -13.17 -72.37 -0.78
CA MET A 134 -12.86 -72.77 0.60
C MET A 134 -11.80 -71.92 1.31
N LYS A 135 -11.47 -70.75 0.77
CA LYS A 135 -10.54 -69.79 1.39
C LYS A 135 -11.31 -68.59 1.92
N PRO A 136 -10.98 -68.10 3.13
CA PRO A 136 -11.54 -66.84 3.63
C PRO A 136 -11.30 -65.71 2.63
N LYS A 137 -12.34 -64.93 2.35
CA LYS A 137 -12.26 -63.79 1.43
C LYS A 137 -11.46 -62.62 1.98
N VAL A 138 -11.32 -62.53 3.30
CA VAL A 138 -10.55 -61.50 4.00
C VAL A 138 -9.64 -62.13 5.04
N THR A 139 -8.53 -61.45 5.33
CA THR A 139 -7.61 -61.82 6.41
C THR A 139 -7.95 -61.06 7.69
N ASP A 140 -7.60 -61.62 8.84
CA ASP A 140 -7.72 -61.01 10.17
C ASP A 140 -6.69 -59.90 10.43
N ASN A 141 -5.61 -59.86 9.65
CA ASN A 141 -4.51 -58.90 9.82
C ASN A 141 -4.95 -57.42 9.70
N MET A 142 -4.63 -56.61 10.71
CA MET A 142 -4.88 -55.16 10.77
C MET A 142 -3.61 -54.30 10.82
N ASN A 143 -2.43 -54.88 10.55
CA ASN A 143 -1.13 -54.20 10.76
C ASN A 143 -0.94 -52.91 9.94
N HIS A 144 -1.66 -52.74 8.83
CA HIS A 144 -1.63 -51.52 8.03
C HIS A 144 -2.22 -50.29 8.75
N LEU A 145 -2.90 -50.50 9.88
CA LEU A 145 -3.45 -49.47 10.77
C LEU A 145 -2.58 -49.24 12.01
N MET A 146 -1.39 -49.86 12.10
CA MET A 146 -0.45 -49.59 13.19
C MET A 146 0.09 -48.16 13.10
N VAL A 147 0.30 -47.57 14.27
CA VAL A 147 0.70 -46.17 14.42
C VAL A 147 2.02 -46.07 15.15
N ASP A 148 2.86 -45.12 14.72
CA ASP A 148 4.07 -44.70 15.42
C ASP A 148 4.01 -43.17 15.57
N PHE A 149 3.95 -42.69 16.82
CA PHE A 149 3.85 -41.27 17.15
C PHE A 149 5.17 -40.70 17.70
N THR A 150 6.31 -41.29 17.33
CA THR A 150 7.62 -40.88 17.83
C THR A 150 7.97 -39.45 17.39
N GLN A 151 7.67 -39.07 16.15
CA GLN A 151 7.96 -37.73 15.62
C GLN A 151 7.08 -36.66 16.29
N GLU A 152 5.78 -36.91 16.40
CA GLU A 152 4.81 -36.00 17.00
C GLU A 152 5.13 -35.77 18.48
N ARG A 153 5.56 -36.83 19.18
CA ARG A 153 6.02 -36.71 20.57
C ARG A 153 7.25 -35.82 20.69
N GLN A 154 8.21 -35.94 19.78
CA GLN A 154 9.39 -35.06 19.76
C GLN A 154 8.99 -33.60 19.46
N LEU A 155 8.05 -33.37 18.56
CA LEU A 155 7.53 -32.03 18.28
C LEU A 155 6.85 -31.42 19.51
N LEU A 156 6.01 -32.18 20.21
CA LEU A 156 5.36 -31.76 21.46
C LEU A 156 6.36 -31.50 22.59
N GLN A 157 7.44 -32.29 22.68
CA GLN A 157 8.52 -32.07 23.67
C GLN A 157 9.37 -30.82 23.36
N ASN A 158 9.38 -30.37 22.11
CA ASN A 158 10.11 -29.18 21.67
C ASN A 158 9.28 -27.89 21.70
N LEU A 159 8.05 -27.93 22.24
CA LEU A 159 7.25 -26.73 22.48
C LEU A 159 7.98 -25.77 23.42
N LYS A 160 8.13 -24.52 22.98
CA LYS A 160 8.84 -23.45 23.69
C LYS A 160 8.09 -22.13 23.47
N PHE A 161 8.24 -21.20 24.41
CA PHE A 161 7.77 -19.83 24.23
C PHE A 161 8.41 -19.19 22.99
N LEU A 162 7.69 -18.27 22.37
CA LEU A 162 8.21 -17.52 21.23
C LEU A 162 9.34 -16.60 21.71
N PRO A 163 10.51 -16.60 21.04
CA PRO A 163 11.57 -15.65 21.35
C PRO A 163 11.14 -14.24 20.96
N VAL A 164 11.74 -13.22 21.56
CA VAL A 164 11.55 -11.85 21.08
C VAL A 164 12.13 -11.74 19.66
N PRO A 165 11.38 -11.22 18.67
CA PRO A 165 11.90 -11.05 17.31
C PRO A 165 13.14 -10.14 17.28
N TRP A 166 14.04 -10.42 16.34
CA TRP A 166 15.20 -9.55 16.09
C TRP A 166 14.76 -8.21 15.49
N ALA A 167 15.56 -7.16 15.72
CA ALA A 167 15.36 -5.87 15.06
C ALA A 167 15.54 -6.02 13.54
N PRO A 168 14.59 -5.56 12.71
CA PRO A 168 14.79 -5.55 11.26
C PRO A 168 15.87 -4.54 10.84
N GLU A 169 16.42 -4.73 9.65
CA GLU A 169 17.40 -3.82 9.04
C GLU A 169 16.75 -3.06 7.88
N MET A 170 16.80 -1.73 7.92
CA MET A 170 16.28 -0.88 6.83
C MET A 170 17.15 -1.01 5.57
N GLU A 171 16.53 -1.30 4.44
CA GLU A 171 17.21 -1.39 3.14
C GLU A 171 17.18 -0.04 2.43
N VAL A 172 18.08 0.85 2.83
CA VAL A 172 18.11 2.25 2.36
C VAL A 172 18.18 2.37 0.83
N GLY A 173 18.83 1.40 0.15
CA GLY A 173 18.93 1.37 -1.31
C GLY A 173 17.59 1.13 -2.04
N ASP A 174 16.64 0.47 -1.37
CA ASP A 174 15.31 0.15 -1.92
C ASP A 174 14.23 1.12 -1.39
N CYS A 175 14.60 2.03 -0.49
CA CYS A 175 13.74 3.12 -0.06
C CYS A 175 13.64 4.20 -1.14
N LEU A 176 12.42 4.61 -1.48
CA LEU A 176 12.14 5.57 -2.55
C LEU A 176 11.24 6.70 -2.06
N VAL A 177 11.58 7.93 -2.45
CA VAL A 177 10.76 9.13 -2.19
C VAL A 177 10.30 9.72 -3.52
N LEU A 178 9.03 9.49 -3.86
CA LEU A 178 8.43 9.87 -5.14
C LEU A 178 7.09 10.58 -4.92
N ASP A 179 6.86 11.71 -5.58
CA ASP A 179 5.66 12.55 -5.50
C ASP A 179 5.32 13.06 -4.08
N ASN A 180 4.42 12.35 -3.42
CA ASN A 180 3.92 12.51 -2.05
C ASN A 180 3.89 11.13 -1.37
N THR A 181 4.73 10.21 -1.85
CA THR A 181 4.81 8.83 -1.41
C THR A 181 6.23 8.52 -0.96
N VAL A 182 6.36 7.91 0.21
CA VAL A 182 7.62 7.32 0.67
C VAL A 182 7.43 5.82 0.76
N SER A 183 8.20 5.09 -0.04
CA SER A 183 8.32 3.63 0.02
C SER A 183 9.55 3.29 0.84
N VAL A 184 9.38 2.47 1.86
CA VAL A 184 10.48 1.98 2.69
C VAL A 184 10.50 0.46 2.69
N ALA A 185 11.70 -0.11 2.61
CA ALA A 185 11.94 -1.54 2.60
C ALA A 185 12.89 -1.90 3.76
N TRP A 186 12.76 -3.12 4.26
CA TRP A 186 13.59 -3.67 5.31
C TRP A 186 13.74 -5.18 5.14
N LYS A 187 14.69 -5.78 5.84
CA LYS A 187 14.86 -7.24 5.89
C LYS A 187 15.12 -7.72 7.31
N MET A 188 14.93 -9.01 7.53
CA MET A 188 15.31 -9.65 8.78
C MET A 188 16.74 -10.17 8.70
N PRO A 189 17.60 -9.89 9.69
CA PRO A 189 18.97 -10.43 9.73
C PRO A 189 19.00 -11.96 9.77
N VAL A 190 17.99 -12.55 10.40
CA VAL A 190 17.78 -13.99 10.51
C VAL A 190 16.34 -14.27 10.11
N GLU A 191 16.14 -15.19 9.17
CA GLU A 191 14.79 -15.61 8.79
C GLU A 191 14.06 -16.19 10.00
N ASP A 192 12.96 -15.56 10.39
CA ASP A 192 12.08 -16.02 11.45
C ASP A 192 10.66 -16.14 10.91
N SER A 193 10.24 -17.39 10.66
CA SER A 193 8.89 -17.71 10.19
C SER A 193 7.80 -17.47 11.25
N LYS A 194 8.18 -17.06 12.47
CA LYS A 194 7.25 -16.78 13.57
C LYS A 194 6.86 -15.30 13.67
N ILE A 195 7.39 -14.44 12.80
CA ILE A 195 6.97 -13.05 12.71
C ILE A 195 5.52 -13.02 12.25
N ASP A 196 4.67 -12.35 13.03
CA ASP A 196 3.27 -12.15 12.69
C ASP A 196 3.07 -10.88 11.86
N HIS A 197 3.64 -9.75 12.27
CA HIS A 197 3.53 -8.46 11.56
C HIS A 197 4.70 -7.53 11.90
N TYR A 198 4.77 -6.40 11.20
CA TYR A 198 5.71 -5.30 11.46
C TYR A 198 4.97 -4.02 11.84
N ILE A 199 5.64 -3.22 12.66
CA ILE A 199 5.19 -1.87 13.03
C ILE A 199 6.21 -0.88 12.50
N LEU A 200 5.77 -0.03 11.58
CA LEU A 200 6.55 1.07 11.03
C LEU A 200 6.22 2.35 11.80
N GLU A 201 7.25 3.03 12.24
CA GLU A 201 7.15 4.36 12.81
C GLU A 201 7.86 5.37 11.92
N TYR A 202 7.22 6.52 11.72
CA TYR A 202 7.81 7.61 10.96
C TYR A 202 7.54 8.97 11.57
N ARG A 203 8.38 9.96 11.24
CA ARG A 203 8.18 11.36 11.65
C ARG A 203 8.92 12.31 10.74
N LYS A 204 8.42 13.54 10.63
CA LYS A 204 9.03 14.61 9.83
C LYS A 204 10.03 15.43 10.64
N THR A 205 11.15 15.80 10.04
CA THR A 205 12.20 16.62 10.68
C THR A 205 12.90 17.54 9.67
N ASP A 206 13.38 18.68 10.17
CA ASP A 206 14.15 19.65 9.39
C ASP A 206 15.67 19.42 9.52
N HIS A 207 16.06 18.39 10.28
CA HIS A 207 17.45 18.05 10.57
C HIS A 207 17.83 16.71 9.97
N GLU A 208 19.02 16.68 9.37
CA GLU A 208 19.62 15.46 8.87
C GLU A 208 20.22 14.64 10.03
N GLY A 209 19.96 13.33 10.05
CA GLY A 209 20.56 12.40 11.01
C GLY A 209 19.73 12.12 12.27
N LEU A 210 20.39 11.48 13.24
CA LEU A 210 19.75 10.92 14.43
C LEU A 210 18.93 11.95 15.23
N PRO A 211 17.81 11.52 15.85
CA PRO A 211 17.00 12.36 16.74
C PRO A 211 17.84 13.16 17.73
N ARG A 212 17.86 14.49 17.62
CA ARG A 212 18.36 15.32 18.73
C ARG A 212 17.39 15.14 19.91
N ILE A 213 17.92 14.91 21.11
CA ILE A 213 17.17 14.59 22.35
C ILE A 213 16.04 15.60 22.68
N LYS A 214 16.06 16.79 22.07
CA LYS A 214 15.05 17.86 22.25
C LYS A 214 13.92 17.88 21.21
N ASP A 215 13.95 17.04 20.18
CA ASP A 215 12.90 17.03 19.15
C ASP A 215 11.71 16.17 19.61
N GLN A 216 10.81 16.83 20.32
CA GLN A 216 9.63 16.29 21.02
C GLN A 216 8.47 15.93 20.08
N ARG A 217 8.74 15.66 18.80
CA ARG A 217 7.71 15.25 17.83
C ARG A 217 7.41 13.76 18.00
N CYS A 218 6.14 13.43 18.21
CA CYS A 218 5.66 12.05 18.31
C CYS A 218 5.89 11.30 17.00
N TRP A 219 6.19 10.01 17.11
CA TRP A 219 6.20 9.10 15.96
C TRP A 219 4.77 8.82 15.52
N GLU A 220 4.53 8.86 14.22
CA GLU A 220 3.33 8.33 13.59
C GLU A 220 3.52 6.82 13.39
N VAL A 221 2.49 6.03 13.69
CA VAL A 221 2.57 4.56 13.74
C VAL A 221 1.70 3.96 12.65
N VAL A 222 2.26 3.01 11.90
CA VAL A 222 1.56 2.10 11.01
C VAL A 222 1.79 0.69 11.51
N ASP A 223 0.69 -0.01 11.77
CA ASP A 223 0.69 -1.35 12.35
C ASP A 223 0.12 -2.37 11.35
N ASN A 224 0.29 -3.66 11.65
CA ASN A 224 -0.21 -4.81 10.90
C ASN A 224 0.36 -4.95 9.49
N ILE A 225 1.62 -4.54 9.28
CA ILE A 225 2.29 -4.74 7.99
C ILE A 225 2.75 -6.20 7.90
N LYS A 226 2.30 -6.93 6.87
CA LYS A 226 2.64 -8.36 6.65
C LYS A 226 3.79 -8.56 5.65
N THR A 227 4.23 -7.50 5.01
CA THR A 227 5.31 -7.46 4.02
C THR A 227 6.58 -6.83 4.61
N THR A 228 7.69 -6.96 3.91
CA THR A 228 8.98 -6.33 4.24
C THR A 228 9.18 -4.98 3.57
N GLU A 229 8.12 -4.43 2.99
CA GLU A 229 8.08 -3.11 2.38
C GLU A 229 6.73 -2.44 2.68
N TYR A 230 6.73 -1.11 2.72
CA TYR A 230 5.51 -0.33 2.89
C TYR A 230 5.62 1.03 2.22
N SER A 231 4.52 1.47 1.60
CA SER A 231 4.44 2.76 0.90
C SER A 231 3.43 3.69 1.56
N LEU A 232 3.93 4.79 2.12
CA LEU A 232 3.13 5.88 2.69
C LEU A 232 2.77 6.88 1.60
N SER A 233 1.53 6.88 1.12
CA SER A 233 1.05 7.83 0.11
C SER A 233 0.30 9.03 0.69
N GLY A 234 0.27 10.15 -0.05
CA GLY A 234 -0.51 11.34 0.33
C GLY A 234 0.19 12.22 1.38
N LEU A 235 1.48 12.04 1.58
CA LEU A 235 2.30 12.81 2.50
C LEU A 235 2.43 14.26 2.03
N LYS A 236 2.40 15.19 2.99
CA LYS A 236 2.82 16.58 2.76
C LYS A 236 4.29 16.68 3.14
N PHE A 237 5.17 16.92 2.17
CA PHE A 237 6.59 17.12 2.39
C PHE A 237 6.86 18.58 2.80
N ASP A 238 6.48 18.92 4.04
CA ASP A 238 6.62 20.23 4.70
C ASP A 238 7.86 20.34 5.59
N SER A 239 8.67 19.27 5.67
CA SER A 239 10.00 19.26 6.27
C SER A 239 11.00 18.72 5.24
N LYS A 240 12.29 19.02 5.42
CA LYS A 240 13.34 18.57 4.48
C LYS A 240 13.62 17.06 4.55
N PHE A 241 13.36 16.43 5.69
CA PHE A 241 13.65 15.02 5.92
C PHE A 241 12.50 14.31 6.64
N MET A 242 12.48 12.98 6.50
CA MET A 242 11.65 12.09 7.29
C MET A 242 12.50 10.97 7.89
N ASN A 243 12.24 10.61 9.13
CA ASN A 243 12.86 9.46 9.78
C ASN A 243 11.89 8.29 9.78
N PHE A 244 12.43 7.09 9.58
CA PHE A 244 11.68 5.83 9.59
C PHE A 244 12.40 4.82 10.46
N ARG A 245 11.65 4.03 11.23
CA ARG A 245 12.15 2.86 11.95
C ARG A 245 11.07 1.79 11.98
N VAL A 246 11.47 0.53 11.97
CA VAL A 246 10.53 -0.59 11.94
C VAL A 246 10.88 -1.60 13.00
N ARG A 247 9.89 -2.27 13.58
CA ARG A 247 10.10 -3.41 14.47
C ARG A 247 9.29 -4.61 14.00
N ALA A 248 9.81 -5.81 14.26
CA ALA A 248 9.10 -7.07 14.03
C ALA A 248 8.31 -7.47 15.28
N CYS A 249 7.11 -7.99 15.07
CA CYS A 249 6.23 -8.49 16.11
C CYS A 249 5.88 -9.94 15.82
N ASN A 250 5.93 -10.79 16.84
CA ASN A 250 5.28 -12.10 16.81
C ASN A 250 4.06 -12.10 17.72
N LYS A 251 3.39 -13.24 17.83
CA LYS A 251 2.17 -13.36 18.64
C LYS A 251 2.37 -13.05 20.13
N ALA A 252 3.59 -13.13 20.65
CA ALA A 252 3.87 -12.98 22.08
C ALA A 252 4.57 -11.67 22.43
N ALA A 253 5.40 -11.14 21.53
CA ALA A 253 6.28 -10.03 21.83
C ALA A 253 6.58 -9.20 20.57
N ALA A 254 6.89 -7.93 20.82
CA ALA A 254 7.47 -7.06 19.83
C ALA A 254 8.97 -6.90 20.10
N GLY A 255 9.76 -7.02 19.03
CA GLY A 255 11.19 -6.80 19.07
C GLY A 255 11.56 -5.32 19.23
N GLU A 256 12.87 -5.08 19.25
CA GLU A 256 13.41 -3.72 19.19
C GLU A 256 13.18 -3.10 17.81
N TYR A 257 13.21 -1.76 17.77
CA TYR A 257 13.18 -1.04 16.51
C TYR A 257 14.53 -1.13 15.81
N SER A 258 14.48 -1.13 14.48
CA SER A 258 15.63 -0.92 13.61
C SER A 258 16.33 0.39 13.94
N ASP A 259 17.61 0.48 13.56
CA ASP A 259 18.26 1.78 13.47
C ASP A 259 17.44 2.70 12.55
N PRO A 260 17.15 3.94 12.97
CA PRO A 260 16.31 4.83 12.19
C PRO A 260 17.06 5.30 10.94
N VAL A 261 16.37 5.26 9.80
CA VAL A 261 16.87 5.83 8.54
C VAL A 261 16.25 7.21 8.31
N THR A 262 17.06 8.16 7.85
CA THR A 262 16.61 9.48 7.42
C THR A 262 16.56 9.53 5.90
N LEU A 263 15.39 9.87 5.33
CA LEU A 263 15.20 10.06 3.89
C LEU A 263 14.94 11.53 3.59
N GLU A 264 15.59 12.06 2.54
CA GLU A 264 15.39 13.45 2.09
C GLU A 264 14.15 13.56 1.20
N THR A 265 13.28 14.53 1.52
CA THR A 265 12.02 14.75 0.81
C THR A 265 12.14 15.95 -0.12
N ARG A 266 12.74 15.74 -1.31
CA ARG A 266 13.02 16.79 -2.33
C ARG A 266 11.81 17.30 -3.12
N ALA A 267 10.59 17.00 -2.70
CA ALA A 267 9.39 17.37 -3.44
C ALA A 267 8.96 18.81 -3.14
N PHE A 268 8.79 19.62 -4.18
CA PHE A 268 8.35 21.01 -4.04
C PHE A 268 6.82 21.06 -4.02
N ASN A 269 6.24 21.28 -2.83
CA ASN A 269 4.80 21.44 -2.65
C ASN A 269 4.42 22.92 -2.67
N PHE A 270 3.52 23.31 -3.57
CA PHE A 270 2.93 24.64 -3.64
C PHE A 270 1.42 24.55 -3.88
N GLY A 271 0.68 25.55 -3.40
CA GLY A 271 -0.73 25.79 -3.74
C GLY A 271 -0.85 26.85 -4.84
N PHE A 272 -2.07 27.15 -5.25
CA PHE A 272 -2.33 28.20 -6.24
C PHE A 272 -2.70 29.52 -5.57
N ASP A 273 -2.00 30.59 -5.94
CA ASP A 273 -2.34 31.94 -5.48
C ASP A 273 -3.61 32.43 -6.17
N SER A 274 -4.74 32.23 -5.50
CA SER A 274 -6.07 32.64 -5.96
C SER A 274 -6.19 34.16 -6.19
N SER A 275 -5.30 34.97 -5.62
CA SER A 275 -5.27 36.41 -5.84
C SER A 275 -4.66 36.78 -7.21
N SER A 276 -3.82 35.91 -7.78
CA SER A 276 -3.26 36.06 -9.13
C SER A 276 -4.21 35.53 -10.21
N SER A 277 -5.11 34.60 -9.86
CA SER A 277 -5.94 33.85 -10.81
C SER A 277 -6.79 34.75 -11.73
N HIS A 278 -6.76 34.44 -13.02
CA HIS A 278 -7.66 35.02 -14.01
C HIS A 278 -9.14 34.79 -13.61
N LEU A 279 -10.02 35.74 -13.91
CA LEU A 279 -11.44 35.70 -13.49
C LEU A 279 -12.20 34.48 -14.04
N ASN A 280 -11.81 33.98 -15.21
CA ASN A 280 -12.36 32.75 -15.81
C ASN A 280 -11.68 31.45 -15.35
N LEU A 281 -10.84 31.50 -14.32
CA LEU A 281 -10.23 30.30 -13.72
C LEU A 281 -10.73 30.14 -12.28
N LYS A 282 -11.32 28.97 -12.02
CA LYS A 282 -11.70 28.53 -10.69
C LYS A 282 -10.55 27.73 -10.09
N VAL A 283 -10.10 28.12 -8.92
CA VAL A 283 -9.01 27.47 -8.18
C VAL A 283 -9.63 26.81 -6.96
N GLU A 284 -9.47 25.48 -6.84
CA GLU A 284 -9.91 24.70 -5.68
C GLU A 284 -8.77 23.81 -5.20
N ASP A 285 -8.24 24.10 -4.01
CA ASP A 285 -7.13 23.35 -3.41
C ASP A 285 -5.90 23.21 -4.35
N ARG A 286 -5.80 22.11 -5.09
CA ARG A 286 -4.74 21.80 -6.07
C ARG A 286 -5.24 21.62 -7.51
N THR A 287 -6.47 22.03 -7.82
CA THR A 287 -7.06 21.96 -9.16
C THR A 287 -7.38 23.35 -9.70
N VAL A 288 -7.26 23.49 -11.02
CA VAL A 288 -7.59 24.72 -11.75
C VAL A 288 -8.51 24.34 -12.90
N GLU A 289 -9.70 24.92 -12.91
CA GLU A 289 -10.73 24.65 -13.91
C GLU A 289 -11.19 25.93 -14.60
N TRP A 290 -11.63 25.80 -15.85
CA TRP A 290 -12.21 26.92 -16.58
C TRP A 290 -13.63 27.21 -16.08
N ASP A 291 -13.90 28.46 -15.69
CA ASP A 291 -15.22 28.95 -15.32
C ASP A 291 -15.78 29.91 -16.41
N PRO A 292 -16.80 29.48 -17.18
CA PRO A 292 -17.49 30.32 -18.16
C PRO A 292 -18.23 31.54 -17.57
N GLN A 293 -18.50 31.55 -16.27
CA GLN A 293 -19.29 32.59 -15.59
C GLN A 293 -18.43 33.65 -14.89
N GLY A 294 -17.17 33.33 -14.56
CA GLY A 294 -16.32 34.17 -13.72
C GLY A 294 -16.00 35.59 -14.24
N GLY A 295 -16.10 35.83 -15.56
CA GLY A 295 -15.90 37.16 -16.17
C GLY A 295 -17.16 38.03 -16.31
N LYS A 296 -18.37 37.49 -16.10
CA LYS A 296 -19.63 38.17 -16.48
C LYS A 296 -20.18 39.18 -15.46
N GLY A 297 -19.51 39.36 -14.32
CA GLY A 297 -20.01 40.16 -13.20
C GLY A 297 -19.68 41.67 -13.19
N LEU A 298 -18.79 42.17 -14.05
CA LEU A 298 -18.25 43.54 -13.89
C LEU A 298 -18.49 44.52 -15.06
N GLU A 299 -18.91 44.07 -16.25
CA GLU A 299 -19.00 44.94 -17.44
C GLU A 299 -20.38 45.60 -17.67
N SER A 300 -21.38 45.29 -16.85
CA SER A 300 -22.76 45.80 -17.04
C SER A 300 -23.02 47.15 -16.36
N LYS A 301 -22.16 48.15 -16.55
CA LYS A 301 -22.42 49.51 -16.03
C LYS A 301 -21.89 50.67 -16.86
N VAL A 302 -22.07 50.65 -18.18
CA VAL A 302 -22.00 51.88 -18.99
C VAL A 302 -23.06 51.89 -20.08
N LYS A 303 -24.30 52.30 -19.74
CA LYS A 303 -25.20 53.05 -20.64
C LYS A 303 -26.45 53.52 -19.89
N GLY A 304 -26.55 54.83 -19.66
CA GLY A 304 -27.75 55.46 -19.10
C GLY A 304 -27.72 56.97 -19.35
N LYS A 305 -28.55 57.41 -20.30
CA LYS A 305 -28.75 58.80 -20.76
C LYS A 305 -29.03 59.79 -19.62
N GLU A 306 -28.36 60.94 -19.64
CA GLU A 306 -28.78 62.14 -18.88
C GLU A 306 -29.82 62.94 -19.68
N ASN A 307 -30.92 63.33 -19.02
CA ASN A 307 -31.62 64.56 -19.37
C ASN A 307 -32.44 65.13 -18.19
N LYS A 308 -32.29 66.44 -17.97
CA LYS A 308 -33.07 67.41 -17.17
C LYS A 308 -33.15 67.27 -15.63
N GLY A 309 -32.46 68.19 -14.95
CA GLY A 309 -33.13 69.35 -14.35
C GLY A 309 -33.23 69.50 -12.82
N ARG A 310 -32.51 70.52 -12.31
CA ARG A 310 -32.82 71.45 -11.20
C ARG A 310 -32.72 71.04 -9.71
N SER A 311 -31.70 71.65 -9.09
CA SER A 311 -31.67 72.45 -7.85
C SER A 311 -32.15 71.90 -6.51
N GLY A 312 -31.26 71.97 -5.52
CA GLY A 312 -31.61 72.09 -4.10
C GLY A 312 -30.51 71.56 -3.16
N THR A 313 -29.69 72.45 -2.61
CA THR A 313 -28.91 72.22 -1.36
C THR A 313 -29.86 71.85 -0.20
N PRO A 314 -29.51 70.98 0.77
CA PRO A 314 -28.57 71.39 1.84
C PRO A 314 -27.69 70.27 2.44
N SER A 315 -26.61 70.67 3.13
CA SER A 315 -25.91 69.87 4.15
C SER A 315 -26.59 70.04 5.52
N PRO A 316 -26.21 69.33 6.62
CA PRO A 316 -25.57 68.02 6.79
C PRO A 316 -26.30 67.14 7.84
N LYS A 317 -25.95 65.84 7.96
CA LYS A 317 -25.80 65.18 9.28
C LYS A 317 -25.04 63.85 9.15
N ARG A 318 -23.94 63.77 9.90
CA ARG A 318 -23.09 62.60 10.11
C ARG A 318 -23.90 61.47 10.74
N THR A 319 -23.92 60.32 10.06
CA THR A 319 -24.00 59.01 10.72
C THR A 319 -22.91 58.17 10.11
N LEU A 320 -21.89 57.87 10.92
CA LEU A 320 -20.80 56.96 10.57
C LEU A 320 -21.39 55.56 10.48
N THR A 321 -21.74 55.12 9.27
CA THR A 321 -21.74 53.70 8.94
C THR A 321 -20.38 53.39 8.35
N THR A 322 -19.60 52.61 9.07
CA THR A 322 -18.38 51.97 8.60
C THR A 322 -18.71 51.21 7.33
N ARG A 323 -18.39 51.80 6.18
CA ARG A 323 -18.25 51.06 4.93
C ARG A 323 -17.16 50.02 5.18
N SER A 324 -17.56 48.75 5.17
CA SER A 324 -16.64 47.63 5.01
C SER A 324 -15.71 47.95 3.82
N PRO A 325 -14.39 47.78 3.94
CA PRO A 325 -13.50 48.03 2.81
C PRO A 325 -13.88 47.08 1.68
N ALA A 326 -14.06 47.61 0.47
CA ALA A 326 -14.13 46.79 -0.72
C ALA A 326 -12.90 45.86 -0.76
N ILE A 327 -13.13 44.58 -1.10
CA ILE A 327 -12.08 43.57 -1.28
C ILE A 327 -11.05 44.13 -2.25
N ARG A 328 -9.86 44.40 -1.72
CA ARG A 328 -8.74 45.08 -2.39
C ARG A 328 -7.98 44.14 -3.36
N GLY A 329 -8.68 43.17 -3.97
CA GLY A 329 -8.09 42.02 -4.67
C GLY A 329 -8.15 42.07 -6.21
N SER A 330 -8.43 43.22 -6.80
CA SER A 330 -8.56 43.38 -8.26
C SER A 330 -7.26 43.82 -8.96
N ARG A 331 -6.21 44.22 -8.22
CA ARG A 331 -5.05 44.91 -8.82
C ARG A 331 -3.98 43.96 -9.37
N ASP A 332 -3.93 42.72 -8.88
CA ASP A 332 -2.85 41.75 -9.16
C ASP A 332 -3.31 40.51 -9.95
N ARG A 333 -4.58 40.46 -10.39
CA ARG A 333 -5.11 39.36 -11.20
C ARG A 333 -4.69 39.45 -12.66
N PHE A 334 -4.39 38.31 -13.28
CA PHE A 334 -4.27 38.25 -14.73
C PHE A 334 -5.59 38.60 -15.42
N THR A 335 -5.50 39.22 -16.60
CA THR A 335 -6.64 39.72 -17.36
C THR A 335 -6.38 39.63 -18.88
N GLY A 336 -7.42 39.91 -19.67
CA GLY A 336 -7.38 39.77 -21.13
C GLY A 336 -7.25 38.31 -21.56
N GLU A 337 -6.27 38.03 -22.42
CA GLU A 337 -5.99 36.67 -22.91
C GLU A 337 -5.03 35.88 -22.00
N SER A 338 -4.69 36.42 -20.83
CA SER A 338 -3.74 35.80 -19.89
C SER A 338 -4.47 34.87 -18.93
N TYR A 339 -4.93 33.73 -19.45
CA TYR A 339 -5.60 32.70 -18.65
C TYR A 339 -4.57 31.93 -17.82
N THR A 340 -4.17 32.49 -16.68
CA THR A 340 -3.07 31.98 -15.86
C THR A 340 -3.36 32.19 -14.37
N VAL A 341 -2.74 31.34 -13.55
CA VAL A 341 -2.65 31.43 -12.09
C VAL A 341 -1.22 31.05 -11.71
N LEU A 342 -0.64 31.76 -10.74
CA LEU A 342 0.70 31.46 -10.21
C LEU A 342 0.61 30.53 -9.00
N GLY A 343 1.71 29.82 -8.73
CA GLY A 343 1.91 29.17 -7.44
C GLY A 343 2.03 30.20 -6.31
N ASP A 344 1.62 29.81 -5.10
CA ASP A 344 1.71 30.63 -3.89
C ASP A 344 3.12 30.68 -3.27
N THR A 345 3.98 29.76 -3.67
CA THR A 345 5.32 29.56 -3.12
C THR A 345 6.36 29.87 -4.18
N SER A 346 7.31 30.76 -3.86
CA SER A 346 8.45 31.06 -4.74
C SER A 346 9.62 30.12 -4.48
N MET A 347 10.40 29.85 -5.54
CA MET A 347 11.64 29.09 -5.47
C MET A 347 12.82 30.07 -5.57
N ASP A 348 13.67 30.12 -4.55
CA ASP A 348 14.79 31.07 -4.48
C ASP A 348 16.17 30.41 -4.67
N CYS A 349 16.28 29.10 -4.46
CA CYS A 349 17.50 28.29 -4.68
C CYS A 349 17.16 26.79 -4.72
N GLY A 350 18.10 25.93 -5.14
CA GLY A 350 17.97 24.48 -5.08
C GLY A 350 17.26 23.83 -6.28
N GLN A 351 17.00 22.53 -6.13
CA GLN A 351 16.35 21.70 -7.14
C GLN A 351 14.93 21.34 -6.71
N HIS A 352 13.98 21.53 -7.61
CA HIS A 352 12.55 21.38 -7.36
C HIS A 352 11.91 20.49 -8.41
N TYR A 353 10.97 19.66 -7.98
CA TYR A 353 10.18 18.80 -8.86
C TYR A 353 8.72 18.84 -8.47
N TRP A 354 7.84 18.95 -9.46
CA TRP A 354 6.40 18.79 -9.31
C TRP A 354 5.78 18.21 -10.57
N GLU A 355 4.56 17.69 -10.43
CA GLU A 355 3.83 17.09 -11.54
C GLU A 355 2.49 17.76 -11.77
N VAL A 356 2.06 17.81 -13.01
CA VAL A 356 0.75 18.29 -13.42
C VAL A 356 0.04 17.21 -14.22
N LYS A 357 -1.15 16.83 -13.76
CA LYS A 357 -2.02 15.87 -14.45
C LYS A 357 -3.15 16.62 -15.13
N ALA A 358 -3.36 16.35 -16.42
CA ALA A 358 -4.51 16.88 -17.14
C ALA A 358 -5.80 16.17 -16.68
N LEU A 359 -6.87 16.94 -16.50
CA LEU A 359 -8.22 16.38 -16.32
C LEU A 359 -8.70 15.74 -17.64
N LYS A 360 -9.60 14.75 -17.53
CA LYS A 360 -10.03 13.90 -18.67
C LYS A 360 -10.58 14.68 -19.87
N ASP A 361 -11.21 15.84 -19.62
CA ASP A 361 -11.82 16.69 -20.64
C ASP A 361 -11.01 17.96 -20.96
N CYS A 362 -9.74 18.01 -20.52
CA CYS A 362 -8.88 19.17 -20.73
C CYS A 362 -8.49 19.33 -22.21
N LYS A 363 -8.97 20.41 -22.83
CA LYS A 363 -8.74 20.71 -24.26
C LYS A 363 -7.42 21.39 -24.51
N SER A 364 -6.95 22.24 -23.61
CA SER A 364 -5.66 22.91 -23.72
C SER A 364 -5.22 23.44 -22.37
N TYR A 365 -3.92 23.36 -22.09
CA TYR A 365 -3.33 23.96 -20.90
C TYR A 365 -1.85 24.26 -21.15
N SER A 366 -1.27 25.09 -20.29
CA SER A 366 0.17 25.34 -20.27
C SER A 366 0.69 25.14 -18.86
N VAL A 367 1.85 24.50 -18.71
CA VAL A 367 2.53 24.29 -17.44
C VAL A 367 3.99 24.72 -17.56
N GLY A 368 4.51 25.43 -16.57
CA GLY A 368 5.86 25.96 -16.66
C GLY A 368 6.31 26.73 -15.43
N VAL A 369 7.44 27.42 -15.60
CA VAL A 369 8.07 28.28 -14.60
C VAL A 369 8.05 29.73 -15.07
N SER A 370 7.97 30.65 -14.13
CA SER A 370 7.98 32.08 -14.38
C SER A 370 8.69 32.84 -13.28
N TYR A 371 9.31 33.97 -13.63
CA TYR A 371 9.68 34.94 -12.59
C TYR A 371 8.44 35.60 -11.98
N ARG A 372 8.57 36.02 -10.72
CA ARG A 372 7.47 36.58 -9.92
C ARG A 372 6.87 37.87 -10.50
N ASN A 373 7.62 38.59 -11.33
CA ASN A 373 7.25 39.90 -11.88
C ASN A 373 6.51 39.80 -13.23
N LEU A 374 5.66 38.79 -13.41
CA LEU A 374 4.88 38.64 -14.63
C LEU A 374 3.78 39.71 -14.71
N GLY A 375 3.68 40.40 -15.84
CA GLY A 375 2.65 41.41 -16.06
C GLY A 375 1.26 40.78 -16.17
N LYS A 376 0.23 41.50 -15.71
CA LYS A 376 -1.16 41.01 -15.73
C LYS A 376 -1.74 40.66 -17.12
N PHE A 377 -1.07 41.11 -18.19
CA PHE A 377 -1.43 40.83 -19.59
C PHE A 377 -0.44 39.89 -20.29
N ASP A 378 0.57 39.41 -19.57
CA ASP A 378 1.59 38.54 -20.11
C ASP A 378 1.07 37.10 -20.14
N GLN A 379 1.20 36.48 -21.31
CA GLN A 379 0.83 35.07 -21.50
C GLN A 379 2.08 34.19 -21.34
N LEU A 380 1.92 33.04 -20.70
CA LEU A 380 3.00 32.05 -20.54
C LEU A 380 3.63 31.67 -21.89
N GLY A 381 4.96 31.72 -21.96
CA GLY A 381 5.75 31.40 -23.15
C GLY A 381 5.89 32.55 -24.16
N LYS A 382 5.19 33.67 -23.98
CA LYS A 382 5.35 34.87 -24.82
C LYS A 382 6.42 35.84 -24.31
N THR A 383 6.81 35.74 -23.05
CA THR A 383 7.83 36.62 -22.44
C THR A 383 9.18 35.91 -22.29
N ASN A 384 10.26 36.67 -22.11
CA ASN A 384 11.58 36.16 -21.75
C ASN A 384 11.70 35.73 -20.27
N THR A 385 10.64 35.92 -19.48
CA THR A 385 10.56 35.59 -18.05
C THR A 385 9.74 34.32 -17.78
N THR A 386 9.29 33.63 -18.83
CA THR A 386 8.45 32.43 -18.74
C THR A 386 8.98 31.31 -19.63
N TRP A 387 8.89 30.08 -19.12
CA TRP A 387 9.18 28.86 -19.87
C TRP A 387 8.08 27.86 -19.60
N CYS A 388 7.41 27.37 -20.64
CA CYS A 388 6.31 26.43 -20.47
C CYS A 388 6.23 25.38 -21.58
N ILE A 389 5.60 24.26 -21.24
CA ILE A 389 5.03 23.33 -22.21
C ILE A 389 3.56 23.71 -22.37
N HIS A 390 3.14 23.87 -23.62
CA HIS A 390 1.76 24.11 -24.00
C HIS A 390 1.21 22.88 -24.70
N ILE A 391 0.06 22.39 -24.24
CA ILE A 391 -0.66 21.27 -24.84
C ILE A 391 -1.97 21.77 -25.42
N ASN A 392 -2.30 21.29 -26.62
CA ASN A 392 -3.57 21.50 -27.28
C ASN A 392 -4.11 20.18 -27.83
N ASN A 393 -5.31 19.80 -27.38
CA ASN A 393 -6.03 18.58 -27.72
C ASN A 393 -7.39 18.87 -28.39
N TRP A 394 -7.66 20.10 -28.82
CA TRP A 394 -8.99 20.49 -29.28
C TRP A 394 -9.38 19.92 -30.65
N LEU A 395 -8.45 19.79 -31.59
CA LEU A 395 -8.68 19.26 -32.94
C LEU A 395 -7.66 18.19 -33.33
N GLN A 396 -6.39 18.45 -33.05
CA GLN A 396 -5.28 17.52 -33.19
C GLN A 396 -4.41 17.64 -31.93
N SER A 397 -4.07 16.51 -31.31
CA SER A 397 -3.18 16.54 -30.15
C SER A 397 -1.80 17.03 -30.58
N SER A 398 -1.36 18.13 -29.98
CA SER A 398 -0.07 18.74 -30.22
C SER A 398 0.44 19.37 -28.94
N PHE A 399 1.76 19.37 -28.77
CA PHE A 399 2.39 20.03 -27.65
C PHE A 399 3.70 20.67 -28.07
N ALA A 400 4.03 21.80 -27.44
CA ALA A 400 5.16 22.62 -27.82
C ALA A 400 5.81 23.27 -26.60
N ALA A 401 7.14 23.36 -26.63
CA ALA A 401 7.90 24.18 -25.70
C ALA A 401 7.86 25.64 -26.15
N LYS A 402 7.47 26.55 -25.24
CA LYS A 402 7.32 27.98 -25.53
C LYS A 402 8.17 28.83 -24.58
N HIS A 403 8.86 29.82 -25.13
CA HIS A 403 9.64 30.82 -24.42
C HIS A 403 9.90 32.03 -25.32
N ASN A 404 9.80 33.24 -24.76
CA ASN A 404 10.13 34.49 -25.45
C ASN A 404 9.50 34.63 -26.85
N ASN A 405 8.21 34.30 -26.94
CA ASN A 405 7.41 34.33 -28.17
C ASN A 405 7.90 33.36 -29.27
N LYS A 406 8.79 32.42 -28.93
CA LYS A 406 9.21 31.30 -29.77
C LYS A 406 8.52 30.03 -29.30
N ALA A 407 8.10 29.19 -30.24
CA ALA A 407 7.49 27.90 -29.97
C ALA A 407 8.20 26.81 -30.78
N LYS A 408 8.52 25.70 -30.12
CA LYS A 408 9.06 24.49 -30.76
C LYS A 408 8.09 23.35 -30.54
N SER A 409 7.47 22.87 -31.61
CA SER A 409 6.63 21.68 -31.58
C SER A 409 7.47 20.46 -31.20
N LEU A 410 6.88 19.60 -30.37
CA LEU A 410 7.50 18.35 -29.92
C LEU A 410 6.76 17.19 -30.58
N ASP A 411 7.52 16.16 -30.94
CA ASP A 411 6.99 14.99 -31.62
C ASP A 411 6.40 13.98 -30.61
N GLY A 412 5.38 13.24 -31.04
CA GLY A 412 4.72 12.20 -30.24
C GLY A 412 3.34 12.59 -29.71
N THR A 413 2.81 11.81 -28.77
CA THR A 413 1.51 12.06 -28.12
C THR A 413 1.71 12.85 -26.83
N ALA A 414 0.88 13.85 -26.58
CA ALA A 414 0.96 14.63 -25.35
C ALA A 414 0.67 13.73 -24.13
N PRO A 415 1.56 13.69 -23.11
CA PRO A 415 1.36 12.81 -21.97
C PRO A 415 0.21 13.32 -21.08
N GLY A 416 -0.52 12.40 -20.46
CA GLY A 416 -1.60 12.75 -19.51
C GLY A 416 -1.10 13.35 -18.20
N ARG A 417 0.21 13.24 -17.93
CA ARG A 417 0.90 13.70 -16.73
C ARG A 417 2.30 14.19 -17.12
N ILE A 418 2.66 15.39 -16.70
CA ILE A 418 3.95 16.02 -16.98
C ILE A 418 4.66 16.30 -15.66
N GLY A 419 5.89 15.81 -15.53
CA GLY A 419 6.83 16.23 -14.50
C GLY A 419 7.59 17.48 -14.96
N VAL A 420 7.72 18.46 -14.07
CA VAL A 420 8.53 19.65 -14.26
C VAL A 420 9.67 19.60 -13.25
N PHE A 421 10.90 19.70 -13.75
CA PHE A 421 12.09 19.78 -12.91
C PHE A 421 12.75 21.15 -13.11
N CYS A 422 13.07 21.82 -12.01
CA CYS A 422 13.72 23.12 -11.99
C CYS A 422 14.96 23.05 -11.11
N ASP A 423 16.13 23.17 -11.74
CA ASP A 423 17.43 23.32 -11.07
C ASP A 423 17.82 24.80 -11.10
N LEU A 424 17.57 25.51 -10.00
CA LEU A 424 17.94 26.92 -9.91
C LEU A 424 19.44 27.13 -9.74
N ASP A 425 20.16 26.13 -9.22
CA ASP A 425 21.60 26.21 -9.00
C ASP A 425 22.36 26.09 -10.32
N SER A 426 21.88 25.22 -11.21
CA SER A 426 22.42 25.03 -12.57
C SER A 426 21.76 25.93 -13.63
N GLY A 427 20.67 26.62 -13.29
CA GLY A 427 19.90 27.45 -14.23
C GLY A 427 19.16 26.66 -15.31
N LEU A 428 18.71 25.44 -15.00
CA LEU A 428 18.07 24.53 -15.95
C LEU A 428 16.62 24.23 -15.57
N VAL A 429 15.76 24.13 -16.59
CA VAL A 429 14.40 23.61 -16.45
C VAL A 429 14.16 22.56 -17.53
N TRP A 430 13.56 21.44 -17.16
CA TRP A 430 13.15 20.41 -18.11
C TRP A 430 11.82 19.77 -17.74
N TRP A 431 11.22 19.13 -18.74
CA TRP A 431 9.96 18.43 -18.62
C TRP A 431 10.19 16.98 -18.99
N THR A 432 9.59 16.07 -18.21
CA THR A 432 9.71 14.63 -18.44
C THR A 432 8.37 13.97 -18.23
N GLU A 433 8.17 12.82 -18.87
CA GLU A 433 7.18 11.88 -18.36
C GLU A 433 7.69 11.36 -17.01
N PRO A 434 6.84 11.25 -15.99
CA PRO A 434 7.22 10.81 -14.64
C PRO A 434 8.02 9.50 -14.61
N GLN A 435 7.71 8.60 -15.52
CA GLN A 435 8.36 7.29 -15.66
C GLN A 435 9.84 7.34 -16.10
N TYR A 436 10.36 8.51 -16.52
CA TYR A 436 11.75 8.69 -16.95
C TYR A 436 12.53 9.72 -16.11
N ARG A 437 12.09 10.00 -14.88
CA ARG A 437 12.68 11.04 -14.01
C ARG A 437 14.19 10.90 -13.80
N ASP A 438 14.69 9.67 -13.65
CA ASP A 438 16.10 9.41 -13.31
C ASP A 438 17.06 9.49 -14.50
N ALA A 439 16.56 9.70 -15.72
CA ALA A 439 17.40 9.75 -16.92
C ALA A 439 18.30 11.01 -17.01
N GLY A 440 18.03 12.04 -16.19
CA GLY A 440 18.79 13.30 -16.18
C GLY A 440 18.87 14.01 -17.55
N PRO A 441 19.41 15.25 -17.60
CA PRO A 441 19.63 15.95 -18.87
C PRO A 441 20.86 15.46 -19.66
N GLN A 442 21.59 14.45 -19.16
CA GLN A 442 22.89 13.99 -19.68
C GLN A 442 23.07 12.47 -19.84
N CYS A 443 22.12 11.60 -19.46
CA CYS A 443 22.33 10.15 -19.61
C CYS A 443 22.04 9.69 -21.05
N SER A 444 23.01 9.89 -21.93
CA SER A 444 23.11 9.21 -23.22
C SER A 444 23.94 7.94 -23.05
N GLN A 445 23.28 6.82 -22.71
CA GLN A 445 23.81 5.48 -22.93
C GLN A 445 22.79 4.68 -23.73
N GLU A 446 23.27 4.08 -24.82
CA GLU A 446 22.50 3.39 -25.85
C GLU A 446 21.74 2.17 -25.29
N PHE A 447 20.46 2.06 -25.63
CA PHE A 447 19.69 0.82 -25.53
C PHE A 447 19.22 0.39 -26.92
N PRO A 448 19.03 -0.93 -27.16
CA PRO A 448 18.95 -1.48 -28.50
C PRO A 448 17.60 -1.15 -29.16
N GLU A 449 17.71 -0.63 -30.38
CA GLU A 449 16.76 -0.64 -31.49
C GLU A 449 15.29 -0.27 -31.20
N GLY A 450 14.95 0.95 -31.61
CA GLY A 450 13.65 1.17 -32.26
C GLY A 450 12.63 2.06 -31.54
N ARG A 451 13.01 3.18 -30.93
CA ARG A 451 12.12 4.36 -30.72
C ARG A 451 12.92 5.67 -30.76
N GLU A 452 12.46 6.64 -31.55
CA GLU A 452 13.06 7.97 -31.69
C GLU A 452 12.80 8.86 -30.44
N ARG A 453 13.72 9.81 -30.20
CA ARG A 453 13.97 10.52 -28.93
C ARG A 453 13.03 11.73 -28.69
N PRO A 454 12.70 12.09 -27.43
CA PRO A 454 12.17 13.42 -27.09
C PRO A 454 13.28 14.46 -26.89
N GLY A 455 12.99 15.71 -27.27
CA GLY A 455 13.97 16.78 -27.49
C GLY A 455 14.61 17.40 -26.25
N ARG A 456 15.88 17.79 -26.40
CA ARG A 456 16.72 18.51 -25.43
C ARG A 456 16.65 20.04 -25.64
N ILE A 457 16.63 20.82 -24.56
CA ILE A 457 16.90 22.27 -24.59
C ILE A 457 18.00 22.56 -23.55
N GLN A 458 19.12 23.13 -23.98
CA GLN A 458 20.27 23.46 -23.12
C GLN A 458 20.62 24.95 -23.29
N GLN A 459 20.82 25.67 -22.19
CA GLN A 459 21.42 27.00 -22.15
C GLN A 459 22.90 26.87 -21.71
N GLN A 460 23.81 27.60 -22.35
CA GLN A 460 25.18 27.82 -21.85
C GLN A 460 25.30 29.22 -21.23
N PRO A 461 26.14 29.42 -20.20
CA PRO A 461 26.25 30.71 -19.52
C PRO A 461 27.06 31.72 -20.35
N GLN A 462 26.53 32.93 -20.54
CA GLN A 462 27.24 34.04 -21.20
C GLN A 462 28.20 34.75 -20.23
N GLN A 463 29.47 34.89 -20.63
CA GLN A 463 30.42 35.85 -20.08
C GLN A 463 30.19 37.26 -20.66
N HIS A 464 30.61 38.27 -19.89
CA HIS A 464 30.46 39.73 -20.07
C HIS A 464 30.68 40.34 -21.48
N GLY A 465 29.92 41.40 -21.80
CA GLY A 465 30.32 42.50 -22.70
C GLY A 465 29.44 42.72 -23.97
N PRO A 466 29.34 43.94 -24.53
CA PRO A 466 28.04 44.45 -25.01
C PRO A 466 27.87 44.64 -26.53
N VAL A 467 26.59 44.66 -26.93
CA VAL A 467 25.93 45.21 -28.15
C VAL A 467 25.86 44.35 -29.43
N ALA A 468 24.60 44.03 -29.74
CA ALA A 468 23.93 43.85 -31.04
C ALA A 468 24.21 42.63 -31.94
N GLN A 469 23.13 41.84 -32.04
CA GLN A 469 22.56 41.31 -33.29
C GLN A 469 23.30 40.15 -33.97
N THR A 470 22.87 38.92 -33.71
CA THR A 470 22.30 38.00 -34.71
C THR A 470 21.88 36.67 -34.07
N ASP A 471 20.75 36.14 -34.56
CA ASP A 471 20.14 34.86 -34.23
C ASP A 471 21.10 33.65 -34.37
N TRP A 472 20.79 32.54 -33.69
CA TRP A 472 20.26 31.30 -34.32
C TRP A 472 20.40 30.08 -33.39
N MET A 473 19.30 29.34 -33.26
CA MET A 473 19.31 27.90 -32.95
C MET A 473 20.07 27.19 -34.08
N ARG A 474 21.16 26.48 -33.76
CA ARG A 474 21.84 25.59 -34.71
C ARG A 474 21.44 24.14 -34.40
N LEU A 475 20.66 23.55 -35.31
CA LEU A 475 20.42 22.11 -35.44
C LEU A 475 21.46 21.59 -36.45
N GLU A 476 22.28 20.61 -36.06
CA GLU A 476 23.10 19.90 -37.03
C GLU A 476 22.26 18.90 -37.85
N HIS A 477 22.72 18.74 -39.10
CA HIS A 477 22.11 18.18 -40.30
C HIS A 477 21.30 16.87 -40.16
N LEU A 478 20.35 16.68 -41.10
CA LEU A 478 20.44 15.68 -42.18
C LEU A 478 19.24 15.81 -43.15
N PHE A 479 19.51 16.16 -44.41
CA PHE A 479 18.67 15.75 -45.55
C PHE A 479 19.39 14.59 -46.25
N PRO A 480 18.69 13.57 -46.77
CA PRO A 480 19.26 12.70 -47.78
C PRO A 480 19.05 13.33 -49.17
N ARG A 481 20.12 13.47 -49.95
CA ARG A 481 20.00 13.39 -51.41
C ARG A 481 20.49 12.00 -51.81
N THR A 482 19.66 11.31 -52.58
CA THR A 482 20.01 10.07 -53.26
C THR A 482 21.06 10.34 -54.33
N LEU A 483 22.12 9.51 -54.31
CA LEU A 483 23.31 9.42 -55.17
C LEU A 483 24.27 10.63 -55.17
#